data_AF-A0A9P5J992-F1
#
_entry.id   AF-A0A9P5J992-F1
#
_cell.length_a   1.000
_cell.length_b   1.000
_cell.length_c   1.000
_cell.angle_alpha   90.00
_cell.angle_beta   90.00
_cell.angle_gamma   90.00
#
_symmetry.space_group_name_H-M   'P 1'
#
loop_
_entity.id
_entity.type
_entity.pdbx_description
1 polymer ?
#
loop_
_entity_poly.entity_id
_entity_poly.type
_entity_poly.pdbx_seq_one_letter_code
_entity_poly.pdbx_strand_id
1 'polypeptide(L)'
;MPDSDKTTDKAVDRMDKVSTQIPEAMPSTLSAPPEQFFTLNTPAEIMNFDDFIPGSSETTVPNYIRVNEAKLCDDMPSLSGIQLGPTGRSVSRSYEATLAQLIPGIADERAGEKLTLKQERYKKAMDWLKAPADLSTDGDELTRMGLYQRKLALYNAAVEQKAKAFAEALDLISKDLNNDTKLKKQGEFSYWIKENGRRYDAVIQAAYMEFMTIGQKEQVEYWLAVVDNCSDMV
;
A
#
# COMPACT_ATOMS: atom_id res chain seq x y z
N MET A 1 -65.39 15.19 -25.82
CA MET A 1 -64.93 14.25 -24.78
C MET A 1 -65.39 12.87 -25.18
N PRO A 2 -64.53 12.09 -25.90
CA PRO A 2 -64.07 10.80 -25.37
C PRO A 2 -62.73 10.27 -25.98
N ASP A 3 -61.63 11.06 -26.00
CA ASP A 3 -60.34 10.60 -26.58
C ASP A 3 -59.10 10.72 -25.66
N SER A 4 -59.25 11.24 -24.43
CA SER A 4 -58.14 11.27 -23.45
C SER A 4 -57.79 9.87 -22.94
N ASP A 5 -58.80 9.03 -22.66
CA ASP A 5 -58.61 7.71 -22.02
C ASP A 5 -57.87 6.71 -22.91
N LYS A 6 -58.07 6.76 -24.24
CA LYS A 6 -57.38 5.85 -25.17
C LYS A 6 -55.91 6.17 -25.37
N THR A 7 -55.51 7.41 -25.09
CA THR A 7 -54.13 7.88 -25.25
C THR A 7 -53.33 7.60 -23.98
N THR A 8 -53.98 7.71 -22.82
CA THR A 8 -53.43 7.28 -21.53
C THR A 8 -53.26 5.76 -21.48
N ASP A 9 -54.23 4.96 -21.95
CA ASP A 9 -54.09 3.49 -22.00
C ASP A 9 -52.90 3.04 -22.85
N LYS A 10 -52.69 3.67 -24.02
CA LYS A 10 -51.54 3.36 -24.89
C LYS A 10 -50.19 3.77 -24.29
N ALA A 11 -50.17 4.81 -23.46
CA ALA A 11 -48.97 5.25 -22.77
C ALA A 11 -48.63 4.30 -21.60
N VAL A 12 -49.64 3.88 -20.84
CA VAL A 12 -49.50 2.88 -19.77
C VAL A 12 -49.03 1.54 -20.35
N ASP A 13 -49.63 1.08 -21.46
CA ASP A 13 -49.19 -0.15 -22.16
C ASP A 13 -47.73 -0.10 -22.64
N ARG A 14 -47.24 1.09 -23.00
CA ARG A 14 -45.84 1.28 -23.38
C ARG A 14 -44.92 1.27 -22.17
N MET A 15 -45.32 1.91 -21.08
CA MET A 15 -44.58 1.89 -19.82
C MET A 15 -44.44 0.47 -19.28
N ASP A 16 -45.51 -0.33 -19.34
CA ASP A 16 -45.49 -1.75 -18.96
C ASP A 16 -44.57 -2.59 -19.84
N LYS A 17 -44.53 -2.32 -21.16
CA LYS A 17 -43.60 -3.00 -22.06
C LYS A 17 -42.14 -2.63 -21.80
N VAL A 18 -41.86 -1.36 -21.53
CA VAL A 18 -40.49 -0.89 -21.28
C VAL A 18 -39.98 -1.39 -19.92
N SER A 19 -40.83 -1.37 -18.89
CA SER A 19 -40.49 -1.85 -17.55
C SER A 19 -40.26 -3.37 -17.48
N THR A 20 -40.81 -4.14 -18.41
CA THR A 20 -40.62 -5.59 -18.50
C THR A 20 -39.45 -5.97 -19.42
N GLN A 21 -39.35 -5.34 -20.60
CA GLN A 21 -38.35 -5.71 -21.61
C GLN A 21 -36.92 -5.31 -21.22
N ILE A 22 -36.71 -4.16 -20.56
CA ILE A 22 -35.36 -3.71 -20.18
C ILE A 22 -34.75 -4.63 -19.11
N PRO A 23 -35.44 -4.98 -18.01
CA PRO A 23 -34.92 -5.92 -17.02
C PRO A 23 -34.75 -7.34 -17.55
N GLU A 24 -35.55 -7.79 -18.52
CA GLU A 24 -35.37 -9.11 -19.14
C GLU A 24 -34.17 -9.17 -20.10
N ALA A 25 -33.89 -8.09 -20.82
CA ALA A 25 -32.79 -8.04 -21.79
C ALA A 25 -31.41 -7.91 -21.11
N MET A 26 -31.31 -7.22 -19.97
CA MET A 26 -30.03 -6.93 -19.32
C MET A 26 -29.27 -8.14 -18.74
N PRO A 27 -29.91 -9.15 -18.13
CA PRO A 27 -29.24 -10.38 -17.72
C PRO A 27 -28.61 -11.15 -18.89
N SER A 28 -29.15 -10.97 -20.11
CA SER A 28 -28.61 -11.61 -21.31
C SER A 28 -27.37 -10.91 -21.87
N THR A 29 -27.18 -9.62 -21.56
CA THR A 29 -26.04 -8.82 -22.03
C THR A 29 -24.92 -8.73 -20.99
N LEU A 30 -25.27 -8.76 -19.69
CA LEU A 30 -24.32 -8.76 -18.59
C LEU A 30 -24.22 -10.17 -17.99
N SER A 31 -23.10 -10.85 -18.25
CA SER A 31 -22.79 -12.15 -17.63
C SER A 31 -22.44 -11.97 -16.14
N ALA A 32 -23.45 -11.73 -15.31
CA ALA A 32 -23.29 -11.65 -13.85
C ALA A 32 -23.52 -13.03 -13.20
N PRO A 33 -22.72 -13.42 -12.19
CA PRO A 33 -22.99 -14.61 -11.39
C PRO A 33 -24.38 -14.51 -10.72
N PRO A 34 -25.10 -15.62 -10.51
CA PRO A 34 -26.47 -15.64 -9.95
C PRO A 34 -26.59 -15.09 -8.53
N GLU A 35 -25.46 -14.74 -7.89
CA GLU A 35 -25.39 -14.19 -6.54
C GLU A 35 -25.30 -12.65 -6.52
N GLN A 36 -25.28 -11.97 -7.67
CA GLN A 36 -25.23 -10.51 -7.76
C GLN A 36 -26.57 -9.92 -8.19
N PHE A 37 -27.07 -8.94 -7.41
CA PHE A 37 -28.25 -8.17 -7.75
C PHE A 37 -27.84 -6.87 -8.43
N PHE A 38 -28.38 -6.65 -9.63
CA PHE A 38 -28.24 -5.41 -10.37
C PHE A 38 -29.55 -4.62 -10.24
N THR A 39 -29.50 -3.43 -9.63
CA THR A 39 -30.68 -2.59 -9.46
C THR A 39 -30.67 -1.47 -10.50
N LEU A 40 -31.61 -1.52 -11.43
CA LEU A 40 -31.87 -0.44 -12.37
C LEU A 40 -32.98 0.45 -11.83
N ASN A 41 -32.67 1.71 -11.55
CA ASN A 41 -33.71 2.72 -11.39
C ASN A 41 -34.02 3.29 -12.78
N THR A 42 -35.20 2.98 -13.31
CA THR A 42 -35.68 3.58 -14.55
C THR A 42 -36.57 4.76 -14.16
N PRO A 43 -36.13 6.02 -14.29
CA PRO A 43 -37.00 7.16 -14.02
C PRO A 43 -38.13 7.15 -15.06
N ALA A 44 -39.37 6.94 -14.60
CA ALA A 44 -40.56 7.03 -15.44
C ALA A 44 -40.99 8.50 -15.53
N GLU A 45 -40.19 9.32 -16.23
CA GLU A 45 -40.56 10.70 -16.53
C GLU A 45 -41.04 10.80 -17.97
N ILE A 46 -42.24 11.37 -18.15
CA ILE A 46 -42.80 11.63 -19.48
C ILE A 46 -42.05 12.83 -20.05
N MET A 47 -41.08 12.57 -20.93
CA MET A 47 -40.35 13.63 -21.60
C MET A 47 -41.18 14.26 -22.71
N ASN A 48 -41.25 15.60 -22.70
CA ASN A 48 -41.80 16.34 -23.82
C ASN A 48 -40.68 16.61 -24.84
N PHE A 49 -40.86 16.18 -26.08
CA PHE A 49 -39.82 16.26 -27.12
C PHE A 49 -39.46 17.70 -27.52
N ASP A 50 -40.33 18.66 -27.23
CA ASP A 50 -40.07 20.08 -27.50
C ASP A 50 -39.05 20.70 -26.53
N ASP A 51 -38.82 20.04 -25.38
CA ASP A 51 -37.91 20.54 -24.33
C ASP A 51 -36.46 20.06 -24.50
N PHE A 52 -36.18 19.21 -25.50
CA PHE A 52 -34.86 18.58 -25.74
C PHE A 52 -34.50 18.57 -27.23
N ILE A 53 -33.23 18.85 -27.57
CA ILE A 53 -32.77 18.83 -28.98
C ILE A 53 -31.65 17.79 -29.13
N PRO A 54 -31.97 16.52 -29.43
CA PRO A 54 -30.96 15.48 -29.52
C PRO A 54 -30.00 15.73 -30.69
N GLY A 55 -28.71 15.83 -30.38
CA GLY A 55 -27.62 15.84 -31.38
C GLY A 55 -27.36 17.18 -32.08
N SER A 56 -27.80 18.31 -31.51
CA SER A 56 -27.44 19.62 -32.06
C SER A 56 -25.96 19.96 -31.82
N SER A 57 -25.26 20.45 -32.85
CA SER A 57 -23.88 20.95 -32.79
C SER A 57 -23.82 22.47 -32.58
N GLU A 58 -24.97 23.09 -32.28
CA GLU A 58 -25.09 24.53 -32.11
C GLU A 58 -24.51 24.98 -30.78
N THR A 59 -23.67 26.01 -30.81
CA THR A 59 -22.88 26.46 -29.65
C THR A 59 -23.70 27.28 -28.65
N THR A 60 -24.92 27.68 -29.01
CA THR A 60 -25.79 28.58 -28.25
C THR A 60 -27.21 28.03 -28.17
N VAL A 61 -27.40 27.10 -27.24
CA VAL A 61 -28.72 26.55 -26.90
C VAL A 61 -29.35 27.39 -25.77
N PRO A 62 -30.67 27.69 -25.80
CA PRO A 62 -31.37 28.35 -24.71
C PRO A 62 -31.15 27.68 -23.35
N ASN A 63 -31.00 28.49 -22.30
CA ASN A 63 -30.55 28.01 -21.00
C ASN A 63 -31.51 27.00 -20.35
N TYR A 64 -32.81 27.07 -20.63
CA TYR A 64 -33.80 26.12 -20.10
C TYR A 64 -33.64 24.71 -20.68
N ILE A 65 -33.31 24.60 -21.98
CA ILE A 65 -33.03 23.32 -22.64
C ILE A 65 -31.73 22.72 -22.06
N ARG A 66 -30.69 23.53 -21.87
CA ARG A 66 -29.42 23.07 -21.27
C ARG A 66 -29.60 22.55 -19.84
N VAL A 67 -30.44 23.20 -19.04
CA VAL A 67 -30.77 22.76 -17.68
C VAL A 67 -31.55 21.45 -17.70
N ASN A 68 -32.49 21.29 -18.63
CA ASN A 68 -33.25 20.06 -18.78
C ASN A 68 -32.37 18.89 -19.28
N GLU A 69 -31.48 19.13 -20.23
CA GLU A 69 -30.48 18.15 -20.67
C GLU A 69 -29.50 17.77 -19.55
N ALA A 70 -29.07 18.73 -18.72
CA ALA A 70 -28.22 18.43 -17.57
C ALA A 70 -28.95 17.57 -16.52
N LYS A 71 -30.24 17.82 -16.26
CA LYS A 71 -31.06 16.99 -15.36
C LYS A 71 -31.15 15.53 -15.82
N LEU A 72 -31.12 15.25 -17.12
CA LEU A 72 -31.08 13.89 -17.67
C LEU A 72 -29.76 13.17 -17.36
N CYS A 73 -28.65 13.89 -17.22
CA CYS A 73 -27.33 13.33 -16.94
C CYS A 73 -27.00 13.25 -15.43
N ASP A 74 -27.65 14.07 -14.59
CA ASP A 74 -27.35 14.17 -13.15
C ASP A 74 -27.90 13.00 -12.32
N ASP A 75 -28.82 12.21 -12.87
CA ASP A 75 -29.32 10.98 -12.23
C ASP A 75 -28.40 9.77 -12.47
N MET A 76 -27.19 9.96 -13.01
CA MET A 76 -26.18 8.90 -13.04
C MET A 76 -25.59 8.76 -11.62
N PRO A 77 -25.86 7.67 -10.87
CA PRO A 77 -25.23 7.49 -9.59
C PRO A 77 -23.71 7.45 -9.79
N SER A 78 -22.99 8.16 -8.94
CA SER A 78 -21.52 8.13 -8.94
C SER A 78 -21.04 6.68 -8.94
N LEU A 79 -20.33 6.29 -10.01
CA LEU A 79 -19.67 4.98 -10.11
C LEU A 79 -18.60 4.76 -9.02
N SER A 80 -18.30 5.78 -8.20
CA SER A 80 -17.45 5.65 -7.01
C SER A 80 -18.01 4.70 -5.95
N GLY A 81 -19.26 4.25 -6.10
CA GLY A 81 -19.92 3.26 -5.26
C GLY A 81 -20.28 1.96 -5.98
N ILE A 82 -19.71 1.61 -7.14
CA ILE A 82 -19.91 0.27 -7.71
C ILE A 82 -19.23 -0.76 -6.81
N GLN A 83 -19.98 -1.27 -5.86
CA GLN A 83 -19.65 -2.42 -5.06
C GLN A 83 -20.06 -3.66 -5.87
N LEU A 84 -19.10 -4.29 -6.54
CA LEU A 84 -19.29 -5.60 -7.16
C LEU A 84 -19.47 -6.65 -6.05
N GLY A 85 -20.73 -6.90 -5.68
CA GLY A 85 -21.18 -8.05 -4.90
C GLY A 85 -21.76 -7.72 -3.51
N PRO A 86 -22.77 -8.49 -3.05
CA PRO A 86 -23.63 -8.16 -1.91
C PRO A 86 -22.96 -8.19 -0.53
N THR A 87 -21.64 -8.44 -0.45
CA THR A 87 -20.93 -8.38 0.84
C THR A 87 -20.04 -7.16 0.98
N GLY A 88 -19.68 -6.44 -0.08
CA GLY A 88 -18.56 -5.49 0.00
C GLY A 88 -17.23 -6.12 0.46
N ARG A 89 -17.21 -7.46 0.62
CA ARG A 89 -16.12 -8.23 1.22
C ARG A 89 -15.31 -8.98 0.18
N SER A 90 -15.64 -8.89 -1.12
CA SER A 90 -14.90 -9.62 -2.17
C SER A 90 -13.45 -9.17 -2.25
N VAL A 91 -13.22 -7.86 -2.23
CA VAL A 91 -11.87 -7.27 -2.20
C VAL A 91 -11.22 -7.43 -0.84
N SER A 92 -11.98 -7.24 0.26
CA SER A 92 -11.41 -7.38 1.60
C SER A 92 -11.02 -8.82 1.93
N ARG A 93 -11.75 -9.83 1.44
CA ARG A 93 -11.43 -11.25 1.60
C ARG A 93 -10.32 -11.71 0.67
N SER A 94 -10.23 -11.17 -0.54
CA SER A 94 -9.05 -11.42 -1.36
C SER A 94 -7.82 -10.81 -0.71
N TYR A 95 -7.91 -9.59 -0.16
CA TYR A 95 -6.84 -9.00 0.63
C TYR A 95 -6.54 -9.79 1.89
N GLU A 96 -7.55 -10.24 2.63
CA GLU A 96 -7.40 -11.05 3.84
C GLU A 96 -6.81 -12.42 3.53
N ALA A 97 -7.19 -13.06 2.41
CA ALA A 97 -6.60 -14.31 1.95
C ALA A 97 -5.13 -14.11 1.56
N THR A 98 -4.79 -13.02 0.85
CA THR A 98 -3.39 -12.68 0.57
C THR A 98 -2.62 -12.33 1.84
N LEU A 99 -3.23 -11.64 2.80
CA LEU A 99 -2.60 -11.30 4.08
C LEU A 99 -2.42 -12.55 4.97
N ALA A 100 -3.34 -13.50 4.91
CA ALA A 100 -3.22 -14.79 5.61
C ALA A 100 -2.12 -15.67 4.98
N GLN A 101 -1.88 -15.55 3.67
CA GLN A 101 -0.74 -16.19 3.00
C GLN A 101 0.60 -15.48 3.30
N LEU A 102 0.57 -14.16 3.54
CA LEU A 102 1.78 -13.37 3.82
C LEU A 102 2.16 -13.32 5.30
N ILE A 103 1.18 -13.44 6.20
CA ILE A 103 1.35 -13.30 7.64
C ILE A 103 0.72 -14.52 8.33
N PRO A 104 1.53 -15.42 8.91
CA PRO A 104 1.03 -16.57 9.63
C PRO A 104 0.11 -16.15 10.79
N GLY A 105 -1.14 -16.64 10.78
CA GLY A 105 -2.05 -16.55 11.95
C GLY A 105 -3.11 -15.45 11.93
N ILE A 106 -3.20 -14.60 10.90
CA ILE A 106 -4.27 -13.56 10.83
C ILE A 106 -5.68 -14.16 10.69
N ALA A 107 -5.81 -15.29 9.98
CA ALA A 107 -7.10 -15.94 9.77
C ALA A 107 -7.62 -16.63 11.05
N ASP A 108 -6.73 -17.27 11.82
CA ASP A 108 -7.11 -18.15 12.93
C ASP A 108 -7.51 -17.37 14.19
N GLU A 109 -6.93 -16.19 14.43
CA GLU A 109 -7.29 -15.33 15.57
C GLU A 109 -8.76 -14.88 15.55
N ARG A 110 -9.37 -14.75 14.35
CA ARG A 110 -10.77 -14.35 14.19
C ARG A 110 -11.74 -15.52 14.26
N ALA A 111 -11.29 -16.72 13.93
CA ALA A 111 -12.11 -17.93 13.97
C ALA A 111 -12.30 -18.51 15.38
N GLY A 112 -11.57 -17.99 16.38
CA GLY A 112 -11.57 -18.53 17.74
C GLY A 112 -10.93 -19.92 17.82
N GLU A 113 -10.21 -20.33 16.77
CA GLU A 113 -9.44 -21.57 16.73
C GLU A 113 -8.15 -21.42 17.54
N LYS A 114 -7.68 -22.51 18.13
CA LYS A 114 -6.42 -22.50 18.89
C LYS A 114 -5.27 -22.27 17.93
N LEU A 115 -4.52 -21.18 18.16
CA LEU A 115 -3.30 -20.88 17.44
C LEU A 115 -2.36 -22.08 17.45
N THR A 116 -1.77 -22.37 16.30
CA THR A 116 -0.74 -23.39 16.17
C THR A 116 0.50 -22.98 16.97
N LEU A 117 1.26 -23.92 17.51
CA LEU A 117 2.48 -23.63 18.31
C LEU A 117 3.49 -22.71 17.58
N LYS A 118 3.54 -22.76 16.24
CA LYS A 118 4.36 -21.84 15.43
C LYS A 118 3.76 -20.42 15.36
N GLN A 119 2.43 -20.29 15.25
CA GLN A 119 1.75 -18.99 15.25
C GLN A 119 1.85 -18.31 16.62
N GLU A 120 1.75 -19.08 17.72
CA GLU A 120 2.00 -18.55 19.08
C GLU A 120 3.43 -18.02 19.24
N ARG A 121 4.42 -18.75 18.70
CA ARG A 121 5.83 -18.31 18.70
C ARG A 121 6.04 -17.06 17.84
N TYR A 122 5.42 -17.00 16.66
CA TYR A 122 5.45 -15.83 15.79
C TYR A 122 4.87 -14.60 16.49
N LYS A 123 3.69 -14.73 17.09
CA LYS A 123 3.03 -13.65 17.84
C LYS A 123 3.89 -13.17 18.99
N LYS A 124 4.43 -14.11 19.80
CA LYS A 124 5.36 -13.77 20.89
C LYS A 124 6.59 -13.03 20.40
N ALA A 125 7.16 -13.43 19.27
CA ALA A 125 8.31 -12.76 18.67
C ALA A 125 7.96 -11.34 18.21
N MET A 126 6.83 -11.17 17.52
CA MET A 126 6.37 -9.86 17.08
C MET A 126 6.01 -8.92 18.23
N ASP A 127 5.36 -9.42 19.28
CA ASP A 127 5.04 -8.65 20.48
C ASP A 127 6.32 -8.18 21.17
N TRP A 128 7.34 -9.05 21.25
CA TRP A 128 8.62 -8.69 21.84
C TRP A 128 9.38 -7.64 21.01
N LEU A 129 9.37 -7.75 19.67
CA LEU A 129 10.04 -6.79 18.77
C LEU A 129 9.37 -5.41 18.77
N LYS A 130 8.04 -5.37 18.93
CA LYS A 130 7.24 -4.14 19.00
C LYS A 130 7.19 -3.53 20.41
N ALA A 131 7.61 -4.27 21.43
CA ALA A 131 7.69 -3.75 22.79
C ALA A 131 8.63 -2.53 22.85
N PRO A 132 8.37 -1.59 23.78
CA PRO A 132 9.27 -0.45 24.01
C PRO A 132 10.67 -0.96 24.41
N ALA A 133 11.69 -0.25 23.96
CA ALA A 133 13.06 -0.59 24.29
C ALA A 133 13.42 -0.07 25.70
N ASP A 134 13.81 -0.98 26.58
CA ASP A 134 14.14 -0.67 27.98
C ASP A 134 15.38 0.24 28.12
N LEU A 135 16.24 0.25 27.10
CA LEU A 135 17.53 0.96 27.07
C LEU A 135 17.51 2.23 26.20
N SER A 136 16.32 2.70 25.77
CA SER A 136 16.23 3.94 24.99
C SER A 136 16.75 5.10 25.82
N THR A 137 17.93 5.61 25.45
CA THR A 137 18.66 6.64 26.21
C THR A 137 18.20 8.05 25.85
N ASP A 138 17.44 8.21 24.76
CA ASP A 138 17.15 9.50 24.13
C ASP A 138 15.73 10.03 24.37
N GLY A 139 14.96 9.47 25.32
CA GLY A 139 13.60 9.93 25.61
C GLY A 139 12.57 9.64 24.51
N ASP A 140 13.00 9.07 23.39
CA ASP A 140 12.13 8.51 22.36
C ASP A 140 11.60 7.15 22.81
N GLU A 141 10.28 6.98 22.82
CA GLU A 141 9.58 5.70 22.99
C GLU A 141 9.75 4.81 21.76
N LEU A 142 11.00 4.45 21.45
CA LEU A 142 11.34 3.56 20.35
C LEU A 142 11.00 2.12 20.72
N THR A 143 10.47 1.37 19.75
CA THR A 143 10.38 -0.08 19.84
C THR A 143 11.78 -0.70 19.81
N ARG A 144 11.93 -1.93 20.30
CA ARG A 144 13.21 -2.66 20.23
C ARG A 144 13.74 -2.75 18.80
N MET A 145 12.85 -2.99 17.83
CA MET A 145 13.21 -2.96 16.41
C MET A 145 13.68 -1.59 15.94
N GLY A 146 12.98 -0.52 16.34
CA GLY A 146 13.38 0.85 16.00
C GLY A 146 14.75 1.21 16.55
N LEU A 147 15.04 0.83 17.79
CA LEU A 147 16.36 1.04 18.42
C LEU A 147 17.47 0.25 17.70
N TYR A 148 17.21 -1.01 17.34
CA TYR A 148 18.11 -1.83 16.54
C TYR A 148 18.46 -1.15 15.20
N GLN A 149 17.45 -0.71 14.44
CA GLN A 149 17.65 -0.05 13.15
C GLN A 149 18.45 1.24 13.28
N ARG A 150 18.17 2.06 14.29
CA ARG A 150 18.90 3.31 14.55
C ARG A 150 20.37 3.04 14.86
N LYS A 151 20.66 2.06 15.71
CA LYS A 151 22.05 1.69 16.05
C LYS A 151 22.78 1.03 14.88
N LEU A 152 22.10 0.21 14.08
CA LEU A 152 22.63 -0.33 12.83
C LEU A 152 23.00 0.79 11.84
N ALA A 153 22.15 1.81 11.70
CA ALA A 153 22.43 2.96 10.84
C ALA A 153 23.68 3.74 11.30
N LEU A 154 23.85 3.95 12.61
CA LEU A 154 25.05 4.59 13.17
C LEU A 154 26.32 3.77 12.94
N TYR A 155 26.25 2.45 13.11
CA TYR A 155 27.36 1.56 12.80
C TYR A 155 27.73 1.62 11.31
N ASN A 156 26.74 1.52 10.42
CA ASN A 156 26.96 1.61 8.98
C ASN A 156 27.56 2.97 8.56
N ALA A 157 27.09 4.06 9.16
CA ALA A 157 27.64 5.39 8.93
C ALA A 157 29.13 5.48 9.33
N ALA A 158 29.52 4.88 10.46
CA ALA A 158 30.92 4.83 10.89
C ALA A 158 31.80 4.02 9.92
N VAL A 159 31.30 2.89 9.42
CA VAL A 159 31.99 2.07 8.42
C VAL A 159 32.13 2.82 7.09
N GLU A 160 31.06 3.49 6.64
CA GLU A 160 31.06 4.29 5.41
C GLU A 160 32.03 5.49 5.53
N GLN A 161 32.09 6.14 6.69
CA GLN A 161 33.04 7.23 6.94
C GLN A 161 34.49 6.76 6.81
N LYS A 162 34.81 5.57 7.34
CA LYS A 162 36.14 4.96 7.12
C LYS A 162 36.39 4.70 5.64
N ALA A 163 35.42 4.10 4.93
CA ALA A 163 35.57 3.80 3.51
C ALA A 163 35.82 5.07 2.67
N LYS A 164 35.06 6.14 2.94
CA LYS A 164 35.24 7.46 2.29
C LYS A 164 36.62 8.05 2.58
N ALA A 165 37.05 8.08 3.84
CA ALA A 165 38.36 8.61 4.21
C ALA A 165 39.52 7.83 3.56
N PHE A 166 39.40 6.51 3.44
CA PHE A 166 40.40 5.67 2.77
C PHE A 166 40.42 5.93 1.26
N ALA A 167 39.26 6.10 0.63
CA ALA A 167 39.16 6.43 -0.79
C ALA A 167 39.75 7.82 -1.08
N GLU A 168 39.44 8.82 -0.26
CA GLU A 168 39.98 10.18 -0.36
C GLU A 168 41.49 10.21 -0.17
N ALA A 169 42.02 9.48 0.82
CA ALA A 169 43.46 9.37 1.04
C ALA A 169 44.17 8.71 -0.14
N LEU A 170 43.60 7.64 -0.71
CA LEU A 170 44.14 7.01 -1.91
C LEU A 170 44.12 7.96 -3.12
N ASP A 171 43.04 8.71 -3.31
CA ASP A 171 42.90 9.67 -4.40
C ASP A 171 43.95 10.79 -4.30
N LEU A 172 44.11 11.39 -3.11
CA LEU A 172 45.11 12.42 -2.85
C LEU A 172 46.55 11.93 -3.14
N ILE A 173 46.91 10.76 -2.62
CA ILE A 173 48.25 10.18 -2.82
C ILE A 173 48.45 9.76 -4.29
N SER A 174 47.38 9.34 -4.97
CA SER A 174 47.46 8.99 -6.39
C SER A 174 47.75 10.20 -7.29
N LYS A 175 47.24 11.38 -6.91
CA LYS A 175 47.35 12.65 -7.63
C LYS A 175 48.63 13.42 -7.30
N ASP A 176 49.34 13.07 -6.22
CA ASP A 176 50.60 13.72 -5.88
C ASP A 176 51.69 13.38 -6.91
N LEU A 177 52.16 14.41 -7.61
CA LEU A 177 53.21 14.34 -8.63
C LEU A 177 54.60 14.02 -8.04
N ASN A 178 54.79 14.22 -6.73
CA ASN A 178 56.06 13.90 -6.06
C ASN A 178 56.27 12.38 -5.87
N ASN A 179 55.20 11.59 -5.98
CA ASN A 179 55.22 10.15 -5.79
C ASN A 179 55.21 9.40 -7.12
N ASP A 180 56.30 9.56 -7.88
CA ASP A 180 56.40 9.04 -9.24
C ASP A 180 56.43 7.49 -9.32
N THR A 181 56.80 6.82 -8.23
CA THR A 181 56.87 5.35 -8.16
C THR A 181 55.73 4.77 -7.33
N LYS A 182 55.12 3.68 -7.81
CA LYS A 182 54.06 2.92 -7.11
C LYS A 182 54.44 2.54 -5.66
N LEU A 183 55.71 2.23 -5.40
CA LEU A 183 56.24 1.93 -4.07
C LEU A 183 56.14 3.11 -3.10
N LYS A 184 56.39 4.34 -3.55
CA LYS A 184 56.27 5.54 -2.72
C LYS A 184 54.81 5.83 -2.37
N LYS A 185 53.90 5.73 -3.35
CA LYS A 185 52.45 5.85 -3.14
C LYS A 185 51.94 4.83 -2.10
N GLN A 186 52.38 3.58 -2.19
CA GLN A 186 52.02 2.55 -1.21
C GLN A 186 52.63 2.82 0.18
N GLY A 187 53.86 3.33 0.25
CA GLY A 187 54.53 3.70 1.50
C GLY A 187 53.81 4.82 2.24
N GLU A 188 53.45 5.89 1.53
CA GLU A 188 52.71 7.02 2.11
C GLU A 188 51.29 6.63 2.53
N PHE A 189 50.60 5.81 1.73
CA PHE A 189 49.29 5.32 2.12
C PHE A 189 49.37 4.43 3.37
N SER A 190 50.40 3.59 3.45
CA SER A 190 50.65 2.78 4.64
C SER A 190 50.98 3.63 5.86
N TYR A 191 51.68 4.75 5.68
CA TYR A 191 51.96 5.72 6.74
C TYR A 191 50.68 6.39 7.21
N TRP A 192 49.85 6.89 6.28
CA TRP A 192 48.56 7.48 6.59
C TRP A 192 47.62 6.51 7.32
N ILE A 193 47.59 5.23 6.92
CA ILE A 193 46.84 4.19 7.63
C ILE A 193 47.36 4.01 9.05
N LYS A 194 48.68 4.00 9.27
CA LYS A 194 49.25 3.86 10.62
C LYS A 194 48.84 5.01 11.53
N GLU A 195 48.77 6.23 11.01
CA GLU A 195 48.35 7.41 11.78
C GLU A 195 46.84 7.45 12.04
N ASN A 196 46.02 7.16 11.03
CA ASN A 196 44.57 7.41 11.07
C ASN A 196 43.72 6.15 11.27
N GLY A 197 44.23 4.97 10.92
CA GLY A 197 43.47 3.71 10.91
C GLY A 197 42.90 3.36 12.29
N ARG A 198 43.72 3.50 13.34
CA ARG A 198 43.29 3.21 14.73
C ARG A 198 42.11 4.07 15.17
N ARG A 199 42.05 5.33 14.73
CA ARG A 199 40.95 6.24 15.06
C ARG A 199 39.64 5.74 14.46
N TYR A 200 39.63 5.40 13.17
CA TYR A 200 38.44 4.87 12.51
C TYR A 200 38.02 3.51 13.08
N ASP A 201 38.99 2.64 13.35
CA ASP A 201 38.71 1.34 13.98
C ASP A 201 38.09 1.51 15.37
N ALA A 202 38.58 2.45 16.17
CA ALA A 202 38.01 2.74 17.49
C ALA A 202 36.57 3.27 17.41
N VAL A 203 36.27 4.16 16.44
CA VAL A 203 34.90 4.68 16.24
C VAL A 203 33.96 3.58 15.79
N ILE A 204 34.37 2.73 14.85
CA ILE A 204 33.57 1.59 14.39
C ILE A 204 33.35 0.60 15.53
N GLN A 205 34.39 0.28 16.31
CA GLN A 205 34.28 -0.59 17.47
C GLN A 205 33.33 -0.03 18.52
N ALA A 206 33.41 1.27 18.83
CA ALA A 206 32.49 1.91 19.77
C ALA A 206 31.03 1.83 19.27
N ALA A 207 30.78 2.18 18.01
CA ALA A 207 29.45 2.09 17.41
C ALA A 207 28.92 0.64 17.39
N TYR A 208 29.79 -0.34 17.11
CA TYR A 208 29.43 -1.75 17.15
C TYR A 208 29.11 -2.23 18.57
N MET A 209 29.89 -1.83 19.57
CA MET A 209 29.63 -2.19 20.97
C MET A 209 28.31 -1.60 21.46
N GLU A 210 28.00 -0.36 21.10
CA GLU A 210 26.69 0.22 21.38
C GLU A 210 25.56 -0.52 20.65
N PHE A 211 25.76 -0.91 19.40
CA PHE A 211 24.76 -1.68 18.66
C PHE A 211 24.50 -3.06 19.29
N MET A 212 25.55 -3.74 19.75
CA MET A 212 25.42 -5.01 20.46
C MET A 212 24.66 -4.85 21.78
N THR A 213 25.05 -3.86 22.59
CA THR A 213 24.56 -3.70 23.97
C THR A 213 23.24 -2.96 24.05
N ILE A 214 23.18 -1.74 23.50
CA ILE A 214 21.99 -0.88 23.52
C ILE A 214 21.00 -1.33 22.45
N GLY A 215 21.47 -1.64 21.24
CA GLY A 215 20.64 -2.14 20.16
C GLY A 215 20.17 -3.59 20.34
N GLN A 216 20.65 -4.27 21.39
CA GLN A 216 20.31 -5.66 21.73
C GLN A 216 20.40 -6.62 20.52
N LYS A 217 21.46 -6.45 19.71
CA LYS A 217 21.60 -7.09 18.39
C LYS A 217 21.25 -8.57 18.40
N GLU A 218 21.88 -9.35 19.29
CA GLU A 218 21.71 -10.81 19.33
C GLU A 218 20.27 -11.23 19.64
N GLN A 219 19.61 -10.50 20.54
CA GLN A 219 18.23 -10.80 20.94
C GLN A 219 17.26 -10.46 19.81
N VAL A 220 17.44 -9.30 19.18
CA VAL A 220 16.61 -8.88 18.04
C VAL A 220 16.80 -9.83 16.86
N GLU A 221 18.04 -10.22 16.54
CA GLU A 221 18.34 -11.19 15.48
C GLU A 221 17.77 -12.59 15.78
N TYR A 222 17.79 -13.02 17.04
CA TYR A 222 17.13 -14.25 17.45
C TYR A 222 15.62 -14.19 17.20
N TRP A 223 14.94 -13.13 17.62
CA TRP A 223 13.49 -13.01 17.43
C TRP A 223 13.11 -12.80 15.96
N LEU A 224 13.94 -12.12 15.17
CA LEU A 224 13.80 -12.06 13.71
C LEU A 224 13.93 -13.44 13.08
N ALA A 225 14.94 -14.23 13.48
CA ALA A 225 15.08 -15.60 12.99
C ALA A 225 13.88 -16.49 13.37
N VAL A 226 13.27 -16.27 14.55
CA VAL A 226 12.02 -16.95 14.94
C VAL A 226 10.87 -16.53 14.04
N VAL A 227 10.75 -15.24 13.71
CA VAL A 227 9.75 -14.70 12.77
C VAL A 227 9.92 -15.35 11.38
N ASP A 228 11.14 -15.35 10.84
CA ASP A 228 11.43 -15.90 9.51
C ASP A 228 11.10 -17.40 9.44
N ASN A 229 11.60 -18.20 10.39
CA ASN A 229 11.32 -19.64 10.46
C ASN A 229 9.82 -19.97 10.65
N CYS A 230 9.05 -19.05 11.22
CA CYS A 230 7.60 -19.23 11.37
C CYS A 230 6.82 -18.69 10.17
N SER A 231 7.44 -17.85 9.32
CA SER A 231 6.85 -17.26 8.12
C SER A 231 6.91 -18.18 6.89
N ASP A 232 7.88 -19.09 6.82
CA ASP A 232 8.09 -20.02 5.70
C ASP A 232 7.05 -21.16 5.57
N MET A 233 5.84 -20.99 6.09
CA MET A 233 4.75 -21.98 5.92
C MET A 233 3.58 -21.38 5.14
N VAL A 234 3.69 -21.51 3.82
CA VAL A 234 2.58 -21.60 2.86
C VAL A 234 2.46 -23.05 2.41
#